data_AF-A0A9J5VZ66-F1
#
_entry.id   AF-A0A9J5VZ66-F1
#
_cell.length_a   1.000
_cell.length_b   1.000
_cell.length_c   1.000
_cell.angle_alpha   90.00
_cell.angle_beta   90.00
_cell.angle_gamma   90.00
#
_symmetry.space_group_name_H-M   'P 1'
#
loop_
_entity.id
_entity.type
_entity.pdbx_description
1 polymer ?
#
loop_
_entity_poly.entity_id
_entity_poly.type
_entity_poly.pdbx_seq_one_letter_code
_entity_poly.pdbx_strand_id
1 'polypeptide(L)'
;MSFPQPAKVPKKLDRLRREFLWFGTKEGKGSYLVNWRIVQLPKSLGGLRLRNLKIQNECLLMKWLWRYVKEDQALWKEVIQCKYGQDTEWCSNEATIPLNLETN
;
A
#
# COMPACT_ATOMS: atom_id res chain seq x y z
N MET A 1 1.20 -2.33 -14.08
CA MET A 1 0.20 -1.46 -13.45
C MET A 1 0.03 -1.89 -12.00
N SER A 2 0.41 -1.07 -11.02
CA SER A 2 0.09 -1.34 -9.61
C SER A 2 -1.19 -0.60 -9.29
N PHE A 3 -2.23 -1.33 -8.89
CA PHE A 3 -3.50 -0.75 -8.47
C PHE A 3 -3.43 -0.39 -6.98
N PRO A 4 -4.16 0.65 -6.53
CA PRO A 4 -4.36 0.85 -5.09
C PRO A 4 -4.92 -0.43 -4.49
N GLN A 5 -4.12 -1.11 -3.67
CA GLN A 5 -4.52 -2.39 -3.13
C GLN A 5 -5.73 -2.18 -2.19
N PRO A 6 -6.82 -2.96 -2.34
CA PRO A 6 -7.97 -2.84 -1.45
C PRO A 6 -7.54 -3.05 0.00
N ALA A 7 -8.01 -2.21 0.92
CA ALA A 7 -7.57 -2.19 2.32
C ALA A 7 -7.74 -3.54 3.07
N LYS A 8 -8.55 -4.46 2.54
CA LYS A 8 -8.75 -5.81 3.07
C LYS A 8 -7.58 -6.76 2.76
N VAL A 9 -6.91 -6.58 1.61
CA VAL A 9 -5.82 -7.47 1.16
C VAL A 9 -4.57 -7.37 2.06
N PRO A 10 -4.05 -6.17 2.42
CA PRO A 10 -2.92 -6.07 3.33
C PRO A 10 -3.24 -6.70 4.69
N LYS A 11 -4.47 -6.49 5.20
CA LYS A 11 -4.92 -7.09 6.46
C LYS A 11 -4.92 -8.61 6.42
N LYS A 12 -5.40 -9.20 5.32
CA LYS A 12 -5.42 -10.66 5.12
C LYS A 12 -4.00 -11.22 5.00
N LEU A 13 -3.12 -10.58 4.25
CA LEU A 13 -1.72 -10.98 4.14
C LEU A 13 -0.98 -10.88 5.47
N ASP A 14 -1.15 -9.77 6.20
CA ASP A 14 -0.53 -9.61 7.51
C ASP A 14 -1.08 -10.61 8.52
N ARG A 15 -2.35 -11.00 8.41
CA ARG A 15 -2.93 -12.09 9.19
C ARG A 15 -2.23 -13.42 8.88
N LEU A 16 -2.12 -13.81 7.60
CA LEU A 16 -1.44 -15.04 7.19
C LEU A 16 0.03 -15.07 7.63
N ARG A 17 0.74 -13.94 7.54
CA ARG A 17 2.13 -13.81 7.99
C ARG A 17 2.26 -13.97 9.50
N ARG A 18 1.35 -13.35 10.27
CA ARG A 18 1.28 -13.55 11.72
C ARG A 18 0.97 -14.99 12.06
N GLU A 19 0.05 -15.59 11.33
CA GLU A 19 -0.38 -16.95 11.58
C GLU A 19 0.77 -17.94 11.34
N PHE A 20 1.46 -17.79 10.21
CA PHE A 20 2.67 -18.56 9.92
C PHE A 20 3.76 -18.37 10.98
N LEU A 21 4.00 -17.12 11.43
CA LEU A 21 5.08 -16.82 12.38
C LEU A 21 4.83 -17.42 13.77
N TRP A 22 3.58 -17.39 14.26
CA TRP A 22 3.27 -17.76 15.65
C TRP A 22 2.63 -19.14 15.81
N PHE A 23 1.97 -19.66 14.78
CA PHE A 23 1.31 -20.98 14.83
C PHE A 23 1.99 -22.03 13.95
N GLY A 24 2.83 -21.61 12.99
CA GLY A 24 3.45 -22.51 12.02
C GLY A 24 2.39 -23.26 11.21
N THR A 25 2.63 -24.55 10.93
CA THR A 25 1.73 -25.44 10.18
C THR A 25 0.73 -26.18 11.08
N LYS A 26 0.78 -25.98 12.40
CA LYS A 26 -0.11 -26.68 13.35
C LYS A 26 -1.38 -25.85 13.55
N GLU A 27 -2.54 -26.49 13.38
CA GLU A 27 -3.82 -25.89 13.76
C GLU A 27 -3.88 -25.76 15.28
N GLY A 28 -3.64 -24.55 15.81
CA GLY A 28 -3.62 -24.31 17.25
C GLY A 28 -3.68 -22.83 17.62
N LYS A 29 -4.27 -22.55 18.80
CA LYS A 29 -4.34 -21.21 19.40
C LYS A 29 -3.02 -20.87 20.12
N GLY A 30 -1.98 -20.53 19.38
CA GLY A 30 -0.84 -19.77 19.88
C GLY A 30 -1.20 -18.35 20.34
N SER A 31 -0.31 -17.75 21.13
CA SER A 31 -0.43 -16.36 21.57
C SER A 31 0.43 -15.44 20.69
N TYR A 32 -0.01 -14.20 20.50
CA TYR A 32 0.80 -13.18 19.84
C TYR A 32 1.90 -12.72 20.80
N LEU A 33 3.09 -13.33 20.70
CA LEU A 33 4.20 -13.09 21.63
C LEU A 33 4.79 -11.69 21.53
N VAL A 34 4.77 -11.09 20.34
CA VAL A 34 5.39 -9.78 20.07
C VAL A 34 4.45 -8.92 19.24
N ASN A 35 4.39 -7.62 19.57
CA ASN A 35 3.63 -6.64 18.80
C ASN A 35 4.11 -6.63 17.33
N TRP A 36 3.16 -6.72 16.39
CA TRP A 36 3.45 -6.78 14.96
C TRP A 36 4.28 -5.59 14.46
N ARG A 37 4.15 -4.40 15.08
CA ARG A 37 4.95 -3.22 14.75
C ARG A 37 6.44 -3.43 15.07
N ILE A 38 6.76 -4.11 16.17
CA ILE A 38 8.14 -4.42 16.56
C ILE A 38 8.73 -5.44 15.60
N VAL A 39 7.94 -6.45 15.23
CA VAL A 39 8.34 -7.49 14.26
C VAL A 39 8.75 -6.87 12.91
N GLN A 40 8.14 -5.75 12.51
CA GLN A 40 8.45 -5.06 11.25
C GLN A 40 9.75 -4.24 11.30
N LEU A 41 10.28 -3.95 12.48
CA LEU A 41 11.52 -3.18 12.63
C LEU A 41 12.74 -3.95 12.10
N PRO A 42 13.84 -3.26 11.74
CA PRO A 42 15.10 -3.92 11.40
C PRO A 42 15.67 -4.74 12.57
N LYS A 43 16.51 -5.73 12.24
CA LYS A 43 17.15 -6.60 13.24
C LYS A 43 17.98 -5.84 14.28
N SER A 44 18.58 -4.71 13.90
CA SER A 44 19.32 -3.83 14.81
C SER A 44 18.45 -3.20 15.91
N LEU A 45 17.13 -3.13 15.70
CA LEU A 45 16.15 -2.61 16.66
C LEU A 45 15.30 -3.73 17.28
N GLY A 46 15.77 -4.99 17.22
CA GLY A 46 15.07 -6.14 17.79
C GLY A 46 13.89 -6.69 16.97
N GLY A 47 13.71 -6.23 15.73
CA GLY A 47 12.67 -6.73 14.84
C GLY A 47 13.13 -7.83 13.86
N LEU A 48 12.21 -8.33 13.04
CA LEU A 48 12.46 -9.37 12.03
C LEU A 48 12.60 -8.82 10.61
N ARG A 49 12.57 -7.48 10.45
CA ARG A 49 12.71 -6.76 9.18
C ARG A 49 11.61 -7.13 8.16
N LEU A 50 10.43 -7.48 8.66
CA LEU A 50 9.24 -7.67 7.82
C LEU A 50 8.75 -6.32 7.30
N ARG A 51 8.55 -6.19 5.99
CA ARG A 51 8.09 -4.94 5.39
C ARG A 51 6.63 -4.67 5.72
N ASN A 52 6.33 -3.42 6.05
CA ASN A 52 4.96 -2.93 6.14
C ASN A 52 4.34 -2.89 4.75
N LEU A 53 3.27 -3.66 4.53
CA LEU A 53 2.59 -3.79 3.25
C LEU A 53 1.97 -2.49 2.74
N LYS A 54 1.50 -1.63 3.66
CA LYS A 54 0.92 -0.34 3.29
C LYS A 54 1.99 0.55 2.66
N ILE A 55 3.11 0.71 3.35
CA ILE A 55 4.27 1.49 2.87
C ILE A 55 4.80 0.88 1.57
N GLN A 56 4.91 -0.45 1.49
CA GLN A 56 5.36 -1.12 0.27
C GLN A 56 4.43 -0.83 -0.92
N ASN A 57 3.11 -0.84 -0.73
CA ASN A 57 2.15 -0.51 -1.77
C ASN A 57 2.26 0.95 -2.22
N GLU A 58 2.38 1.89 -1.29
CA GLU A 58 2.59 3.31 -1.58
C GLU A 58 3.89 3.54 -2.37
N CYS A 59 5.00 2.92 -1.93
CA CYS A 59 6.27 3.00 -2.67
C CYS A 59 6.16 2.38 -4.07
N LEU A 60 5.42 1.29 -4.24
CA LEU A 60 5.20 0.68 -5.55
C LEU A 60 4.39 1.62 -6.45
N LEU A 61 3.31 2.20 -5.96
CA LEU A 61 2.52 3.19 -6.69
C LEU A 61 3.41 4.37 -7.13
N MET A 62 4.21 4.92 -6.22
CA MET A 62 5.15 6.00 -6.53
C MET A 62 6.17 5.59 -7.60
N LYS A 63 6.72 4.38 -7.50
CA LYS A 63 7.64 3.84 -8.51
C LYS A 63 6.98 3.73 -9.88
N TRP A 64 5.72 3.28 -9.94
CA TRP A 64 4.98 3.20 -11.19
C TRP A 64 4.64 4.57 -11.76
N LEU A 65 4.30 5.52 -10.89
CA LEU A 65 4.05 6.91 -11.25
C LEU A 65 5.30 7.55 -11.86
N TRP A 66 6.46 7.34 -11.24
CA TRP A 66 7.75 7.77 -11.77
C TRP A 66 8.06 7.16 -13.15
N ARG A 67 7.78 5.87 -13.33
CA ARG A 67 7.96 5.20 -14.64
C ARG A 67 7.02 5.78 -15.69
N TYR A 68 5.79 6.10 -15.33
CA TYR A 68 4.84 6.73 -16.24
C TYR A 68 5.35 8.08 -16.76
N VAL A 69 6.00 8.88 -15.90
CA VAL A 69 6.61 10.16 -16.29
C VAL A 69 7.85 9.94 -17.17
N LYS A 70 8.71 8.99 -16.80
CA LYS A 70 10.02 8.83 -17.44
C LYS A 70 9.98 8.03 -18.76
N GLU A 71 9.07 7.07 -18.89
CA GLU A 71 9.00 6.17 -20.05
C GLU A 71 8.00 6.68 -21.08
N ASP A 72 8.43 7.61 -21.95
CA ASP A 72 7.52 8.24 -22.93
C ASP A 72 7.08 7.32 -24.08
N GLN A 73 7.90 6.36 -24.48
CA GLN A 73 7.62 5.46 -25.62
C GLN A 73 7.15 4.07 -25.21
N ALA A 74 6.65 3.91 -23.98
CA ALA A 74 6.23 2.60 -23.52
C ALA A 74 4.78 2.31 -23.94
N LEU A 75 4.55 1.23 -24.69
CA LEU A 75 3.21 0.83 -25.17
C LEU A 75 2.15 0.74 -24.06
N TRP A 76 2.54 0.34 -22.84
CA TRP A 76 1.61 0.28 -21.71
C TRP A 76 1.12 1.67 -21.26
N LYS A 77 1.92 2.72 -21.47
CA LYS A 77 1.57 4.12 -21.22
C LYS A 77 0.52 4.58 -22.22
N GLU A 78 0.71 4.27 -23.51
CA GLU A 78 -0.26 4.57 -24.57
C GLU A 78 -1.62 3.91 -24.28
N VAL A 79 -1.63 2.63 -23.89
CA VAL A 79 -2.87 1.94 -23.52
C VAL A 79 -3.59 2.62 -22.35
N ILE A 80 -2.84 3.11 -21.35
CA ILE A 80 -3.42 3.86 -20.22
C ILE A 80 -4.00 5.19 -20.69
N GLN A 81 -3.26 5.93 -21.51
CA GLN A 81 -3.70 7.22 -22.06
C GLN A 81 -4.95 7.07 -22.93
N CYS A 82 -5.00 6.05 -23.80
CA CYS A 82 -6.18 5.75 -24.61
C CYS A 82 -7.40 5.38 -23.76
N LYS A 83 -7.20 4.72 -22.61
CA LYS A 83 -8.30 4.26 -21.75
C LYS A 83 -8.82 5.33 -20.80
N TYR A 84 -7.94 6.15 -20.23
CA TYR A 84 -8.27 7.10 -19.16
C TYR A 84 -8.15 8.56 -19.59
N GLY A 85 -7.76 8.83 -20.84
CA GLY A 85 -7.48 10.19 -21.32
C GLY A 85 -6.07 10.66 -20.93
N GLN A 86 -5.71 11.82 -21.47
CA GLN A 86 -4.43 12.48 -21.23
C GLN A 86 -4.69 13.83 -20.55
N ASP A 87 -5.07 13.81 -19.27
CA ASP A 87 -5.05 15.04 -18.48
C ASP A 87 -3.59 15.40 -18.24
N THR A 88 -3.16 16.47 -18.90
CA THR A 88 -1.81 17.05 -18.74
C THR A 88 -1.63 17.70 -17.37
N GLU A 89 -2.73 17.92 -16.64
CA GLU A 89 -2.72 18.51 -15.30
C GLU A 89 -2.67 17.43 -14.22
N TRP A 90 -1.50 17.35 -13.58
CA TRP A 90 -1.21 16.52 -12.42
C TRP A 90 -1.84 17.07 -11.11
N CYS A 91 -2.87 17.88 -11.23
CA CYS A 91 -3.48 18.56 -10.10
C CYS A 91 -4.83 17.91 -9.83
N SER A 92 -4.98 17.31 -8.63
CA SER A 92 -6.32 17.15 -8.09
C SER A 92 -6.84 18.57 -7.87
N ASN A 93 -7.91 18.97 -8.56
CA ASN A 93 -8.62 20.18 -8.21
C ASN A 93 -8.88 20.14 -6.69
N GLU A 94 -8.61 21.24 -5.99
CA GLU A 94 -8.89 21.31 -4.55
C GLU A 94 -10.33 20.86 -4.32
N ALA A 95 -10.49 19.87 -3.44
CA ALA A 95 -11.82 19.47 -3.02
C ALA A 95 -12.43 20.69 -2.32
N THR A 96 -13.37 21.36 -2.98
CA THR A 96 -14.24 22.34 -2.34
C THR A 96 -15.06 21.59 -1.30
N ILE A 97 -14.49 21.43 -0.10
CA ILE A 97 -15.21 21.02 1.09
C ILE A 97 -16.03 22.25 1.46
N PRO A 98 -17.38 22.23 1.38
CA PRO A 98 -18.16 23.29 1.97
C PRO A 98 -18.04 23.14 3.49
N LEU A 99 -17.12 23.89 4.09
CA LEU A 99 -17.06 24.17 5.51
C LEU A 99 -18.27 25.04 5.86
N ASN A 100 -19.44 24.43 6.02
CA ASN A 100 -20.55 25.01 6.77
C ASN A 100 -20.81 24.14 8.00
N LEU A 101 -19.91 24.25 8.97
CA LEU A 101 -20.29 24.08 10.38
C LEU A 101 -20.92 25.40 10.80
N GLU A 102 -22.24 25.50 10.65
CA GLU A 102 -23.02 26.39 11.51
C GLU A 102 -23.72 25.53 12.55
N THR A 103 -23.34 25.80 13.79
CA THR A 103 -23.92 25.32 15.03
C THR A 103 -25.40 25.64 15.10
N ASN A 104 -26.21 24.64 15.47
CA ASN A 104 -27.42 24.83 16.28
C ASN A 104 -27.58 23.64 17.21
#